data_AF-A0A538HDB9-F1
#
_entry.id   AF-A0A538HDB9-F1
#
_cell.length_a   1.000
_cell.length_b   1.000
_cell.length_c   1.000
_cell.angle_alpha   90.00
_cell.angle_beta   90.00
_cell.angle_gamma   90.00
#
_symmetry.space_group_name_H-M   'P 1'
#
loop_
_entity.id
_entity.type
_entity.pdbx_description
1 polymer ?
#
loop_
_entity_poly.entity_id
_entity_poly.type
_entity_poly.pdbx_seq_one_letter_code
_entity_poly.pdbx_strand_id
1 'polypeptide(L)'
;MSELARDRAAEALAEILRLPLEEVGSGVSPLDLPGFDSIAAVELLERLETELDVEVPPELIVPEAFESLDTLAELFARPLQEVEA
;
A
#
# COMPACT_ATOMS: atom_id res chain seq x y z
N MET A 1 7.29 3.99 11.41
CA MET A 1 7.19 4.17 9.94
C MET A 1 6.10 3.29 9.35
N SER A 2 5.97 2.04 9.78
CA SER A 2 4.91 1.12 9.34
C SER A 2 3.49 1.64 9.57
N GLU A 3 3.20 2.26 10.71
CA GLU A 3 1.88 2.83 11.02
C GLU A 3 1.51 4.00 10.08
N LEU A 4 2.45 4.93 9.83
CA LEU A 4 2.26 6.04 8.89
C LEU A 4 2.02 5.54 7.46
N ALA A 5 2.83 4.58 6.99
CA ALA A 5 2.67 4.01 5.65
C ALA A 5 1.32 3.28 5.50
N ARG A 6 0.86 2.61 6.56
CA ARG A 6 -0.46 1.98 6.62
C ARG A 6 -1.59 3.01 6.54
N ASP A 7 -1.55 4.08 7.32
CA ASP A 7 -2.55 5.14 7.29
C ASP A 7 -2.62 5.78 5.89
N ARG A 8 -1.46 6.12 5.31
CA ARG A 8 -1.40 6.66 3.94
C ARG A 8 -1.92 5.68 2.89
N ALA A 9 -1.64 4.40 3.05
CA ALA A 9 -2.16 3.38 2.16
C ALA A 9 -3.69 3.28 2.25
N ALA A 10 -4.24 3.34 3.47
CA ALA A 10 -5.68 3.34 3.68
C ALA A 10 -6.36 4.57 3.06
N GLU A 11 -5.78 5.76 3.28
CA GLU A 11 -6.27 7.01 2.71
C GLU A 11 -6.25 7.00 1.18
N ALA A 12 -5.11 6.65 0.57
CA ALA A 12 -4.98 6.57 -0.88
C ALA A 12 -5.95 5.54 -1.47
N LEU A 13 -6.09 4.37 -0.84
CA LEU A 13 -6.98 3.33 -1.32
C LEU A 13 -8.46 3.74 -1.22
N ALA A 14 -8.84 4.43 -0.15
CA ALA A 14 -10.17 5.02 0.00
C ALA A 14 -10.47 6.04 -1.11
N GLU A 15 -9.50 6.88 -1.48
CA GLU A 15 -9.64 7.84 -2.59
C GLU A 15 -9.78 7.15 -3.96
N ILE A 16 -8.93 6.16 -4.25
CA ILE A 16 -8.89 5.41 -5.52
C ILE A 16 -10.21 4.65 -5.74
N LEU A 17 -10.62 3.90 -4.71
CA LEU A 17 -11.83 3.08 -4.77
C LEU A 17 -13.10 3.89 -4.51
N ARG A 18 -12.97 5.16 -4.11
CA ARG A 18 -14.06 6.04 -3.66
C ARG A 18 -14.89 5.40 -2.54
N LEU A 19 -14.20 4.71 -1.64
CA LEU A 19 -14.77 4.06 -0.48
C LEU A 19 -14.56 4.92 0.78
N PRO A 20 -15.41 4.77 1.81
CA PRO A 20 -15.14 5.37 3.11
C PRO A 20 -13.86 4.79 3.71
N LEU A 21 -13.02 5.63 4.31
CA LEU A 21 -11.82 5.18 5.02
C LEU A 21 -12.14 4.14 6.11
N GLU A 22 -13.34 4.19 6.69
CA GLU A 22 -13.83 3.26 7.71
C GLU A 22 -13.95 1.81 7.17
N GLU A 23 -14.34 1.66 5.90
CA GLU A 23 -14.47 0.35 5.23
C GLU A 23 -13.09 -0.22 4.89
N VAL A 24 -12.14 0.65 4.52
CA VAL A 24 -10.76 0.28 4.17
C VAL A 24 -9.92 0.01 5.42
N GLY A 25 -10.06 0.83 6.45
CA GLY A 25 -9.27 0.80 7.68
C GLY A 25 -9.64 -0.32 8.66
N SER A 26 -10.78 -1.01 8.45
CA SER A 26 -11.29 -2.07 9.32
C SER A 26 -10.48 -3.39 9.27
N GLY A 27 -9.30 -3.40 8.64
CA GLY A 27 -8.46 -4.60 8.52
C GLY A 27 -8.94 -5.56 7.43
N VAL A 28 -9.72 -5.05 6.48
CA VAL A 28 -10.13 -5.80 5.27
C VAL A 28 -8.95 -5.82 4.31
N SER A 29 -8.69 -6.97 3.69
CA SER A 29 -7.69 -7.10 2.64
C SER A 29 -8.03 -6.14 1.50
N PRO A 30 -7.08 -5.34 1.00
CA PRO A 30 -7.27 -4.57 -0.24
C PRO A 30 -7.86 -5.40 -1.38
N LEU A 31 -7.45 -6.66 -1.50
CA LEU A 31 -7.95 -7.63 -2.49
C LEU A 31 -9.45 -7.97 -2.36
N ASP A 32 -10.02 -7.83 -1.17
CA ASP A 32 -11.44 -8.08 -0.90
C ASP A 32 -12.30 -6.84 -1.16
N LEU A 33 -11.69 -5.68 -1.41
CA LEU A 33 -12.41 -4.43 -1.64
C LEU A 33 -12.99 -4.38 -3.06
N PRO A 34 -14.24 -3.91 -3.21
CA PRO A 34 -14.87 -3.78 -4.51
C PRO A 34 -14.16 -2.71 -5.35
N GLY A 35 -13.69 -3.09 -6.54
CA GLY A 35 -12.98 -2.22 -7.47
C GLY A 35 -11.45 -2.22 -7.29
N PHE A 36 -10.91 -3.06 -6.40
CA PHE A 36 -9.47 -3.28 -6.33
C PHE A 36 -9.01 -4.22 -7.44
N ASP A 37 -8.30 -3.65 -8.41
CA ASP A 37 -7.74 -4.35 -9.57
C ASP A 37 -6.24 -4.03 -9.69
N SER A 38 -5.52 -4.71 -10.61
CA SER A 38 -4.09 -4.46 -10.84
C SER A 38 -3.75 -2.99 -11.15
N ILE A 39 -4.69 -2.22 -11.71
CA ILE A 39 -4.51 -0.78 -11.96
C ILE A 39 -4.58 0.02 -10.65
N ALA A 40 -5.56 -0.28 -9.80
CA ALA A 40 -5.69 0.37 -8.49
C ALA A 40 -4.48 0.04 -7.59
N ALA A 41 -3.96 -1.18 -7.68
CA ALA A 41 -2.74 -1.59 -6.99
C ALA A 41 -1.52 -0.75 -7.44
N VAL A 42 -1.30 -0.59 -8.75
CA VAL A 42 -0.19 0.22 -9.27
C VAL A 42 -0.36 1.69 -8.88
N GLU A 43 -1.57 2.26 -9.02
CA GLU A 43 -1.84 3.66 -8.65
C GLU A 43 -1.63 3.92 -7.16
N LEU A 44 -2.02 2.97 -6.30
CA LEU A 44 -1.76 3.01 -4.86
C LEU A 44 -0.25 3.07 -4.57
N LEU A 45 0.52 2.20 -5.22
CA LEU A 45 1.96 2.11 -5.02
C LEU A 45 2.65 3.39 -5.48
N GLU A 46 2.41 3.86 -6.71
CA GLU A 46 3.03 5.08 -7.24
C GLU A 46 2.75 6.29 -6.32
N ARG A 47 1.55 6.36 -5.75
CA ARG A 47 1.17 7.42 -4.80
C ARG A 47 1.93 7.29 -3.48
N LEU A 48 2.06 6.07 -2.94
CA LEU A 48 2.82 5.82 -1.71
C LEU A 48 4.31 6.04 -1.89
N GLU A 49 4.89 5.61 -3.01
CA GLU A 49 6.28 5.86 -3.39
C GLU A 49 6.58 7.36 -3.43
N THR A 50 5.69 8.13 -4.07
CA THR A 50 5.81 9.59 -4.16
C THR A 50 5.65 10.27 -2.80
N GLU A 51 4.67 9.85 -1.99
CA GLU A 51 4.39 10.47 -0.68
C GLU A 51 5.43 10.13 0.39
N LEU A 52 6.00 8.92 0.31
CA LEU A 52 7.00 8.43 1.28
C LEU A 52 8.45 8.64 0.79
N ASP A 53 8.63 9.12 -0.44
CA ASP A 53 9.93 9.30 -1.10
C ASP A 53 10.76 8.01 -1.13
N VAL A 54 10.13 6.92 -1.57
CA VAL A 54 10.70 5.57 -1.63
C VAL A 54 10.38 4.92 -2.98
N GLU A 55 11.25 4.02 -3.44
CA GLU A 55 11.00 3.20 -4.63
C GLU A 55 10.85 1.73 -4.21
N VAL A 56 9.74 1.10 -4.61
CA VAL A 56 9.47 -0.32 -4.39
C VAL A 56 9.75 -1.09 -5.68
N PRO A 57 10.65 -2.09 -5.64
CA PRO A 57 10.92 -2.93 -6.80
C PRO A 57 9.64 -3.61 -7.30
N PRO A 58 9.37 -3.60 -8.62
CA PRO A 58 8.17 -4.24 -9.18
C PRO A 58 8.13 -5.75 -8.96
N GLU A 59 9.27 -6.37 -8.71
CA GLU A 59 9.41 -7.79 -8.36
C GLU A 59 8.78 -8.14 -6.99
N LEU A 60 8.64 -7.15 -6.10
CA LEU A 60 8.01 -7.30 -4.78
C LEU A 60 6.51 -6.98 -4.80
N ILE A 61 6.01 -6.45 -5.92
CA ILE A 61 4.60 -6.12 -6.13
C ILE A 61 3.84 -7.41 -6.49
N VAL A 62 3.61 -8.24 -5.48
CA VAL A 62 2.89 -9.51 -5.59
C VAL A 62 1.53 -9.42 -4.90
N PRO A 63 0.54 -10.24 -5.28
CA PRO A 63 -0.78 -10.25 -4.64
C PRO A 63 -0.71 -10.41 -3.12
N GLU A 64 0.23 -11.23 -2.63
CA GLU A 64 0.48 -11.47 -1.20
C GLU A 64 0.79 -10.17 -0.42
N ALA A 65 1.40 -9.18 -1.07
CA ALA A 65 1.66 -7.88 -0.44
C ALA A 65 0.39 -7.06 -0.20
N PHE A 66 -0.68 -7.35 -0.94
CA PHE A 66 -1.99 -6.68 -0.85
C PHE A 66 -2.99 -7.49 -0.02
N GLU A 67 -2.56 -8.57 0.65
CA GLU A 67 -3.41 -9.30 1.59
C GLU A 67 -3.76 -8.46 2.82
N SER A 68 -2.94 -7.47 3.16
CA SER A 68 -3.21 -6.56 4.27
C SER A 68 -2.45 -5.25 4.09
N LEU A 69 -3.04 -4.15 4.57
CA LEU A 69 -2.38 -2.85 4.60
C LEU A 69 -1.10 -2.86 5.44
N ASP A 70 -1.03 -3.72 6.46
CA ASP A 70 0.18 -3.93 7.26
C ASP A 70 1.32 -4.53 6.41
N THR A 71 1.07 -5.61 5.66
CA THR A 71 2.05 -6.23 4.76
C THR A 71 2.52 -5.24 3.68
N LEU A 72 1.59 -4.46 3.13
CA LEU A 72 1.91 -3.42 2.16
C LEU A 72 2.80 -2.35 2.80
N ALA A 73 2.46 -1.86 3.99
CA ALA A 73 3.27 -0.88 4.71
C ALA A 73 4.67 -1.40 5.05
N GLU A 74 4.82 -2.72 5.28
CA GLU A 74 6.13 -3.35 5.47
C GLU A 74 7.02 -3.27 4.22
N LEU A 75 6.45 -3.33 3.00
CA LEU A 75 7.22 -3.13 1.77
C LEU A 75 7.87 -1.74 1.74
N PHE A 76 7.14 -0.71 2.15
CA PHE A 76 7.63 0.67 2.19
C PHE A 76 8.54 0.96 3.38
N ALA A 77 8.51 0.13 4.43
CA ALA A 77 9.42 0.24 5.56
C ALA A 77 10.79 -0.43 5.32
N ARG A 78 10.88 -1.40 4.40
CA ARG A 78 12.12 -2.13 4.07
C ARG A 78 13.22 -1.35 3.33
N PRO A 79 12.95 -0.44 2.36
CA PRO A 79 14.01 0.14 1.52
C PRO A 79 15.04 1.01 2.27
N LEU A 80 14.85 1.30 3.56
CA LEU A 80 15.87 1.96 4.39
C LEU A 80 16.96 1.00 4.93
N GLN A 81 16.86 -0.32 4.71
CA GLN A 81 17.85 -1.28 5.24
C GLN A 81 18.89 -1.79 4.22
N GLU A 82 18.78 -1.46 2.92
CA GLU A 82 19.70 -1.96 1.88
C GLU A 82 20.66 -0.89 1.30
N VAL A 83 20.82 0.26 1.97
CA VAL A 83 21.86 1.25 1.64
C VAL A 83 22.93 1.31 2.73
N GLU A 84 23.40 0.15 3.21
CA GLU A 84 24.66 0.01 3.94
C GLU A 84 25.35 -1.30 3.51
N ALA A 85 26.00 -1.30 2.34
CA ALA A 85 26.93 -2.35 1.92
C ALA A 85 28.15 -1.75 1.22
#